data_AF-A0A534IJL9-F1
#
_entry.id   AF-A0A534IJL9-F1
#
_cell.length_a   1.000
_cell.length_b   1.000
_cell.length_c   1.000
_cell.angle_alpha   90.00
_cell.angle_beta   90.00
_cell.angle_gamma   90.00
#
_symmetry.space_group_name_H-M   'P 1'
#
loop_
_entity.id
_entity.type
_entity.pdbx_description
1 polymer ?
#
loop_
_entity_poly.entity_id
_entity_poly.type
_entity_poly.pdbx_seq_one_letter_code
_entity_poly.pdbx_strand_id
1 'polypeptide(L)'
;QDPGGIADLEFLAQYWALLWAREYPPVAMFSDTIRQLESVASANLVPQASVDLLTRAYREYRAATHLVSLEGAAPIVPAGDFRDTRAAVLRLWNAAMAAEMQGAQV
;
A
#
# COMPACT_ATOMS: atom_id res chain seq x y z
N GLN A 1 -13.78 6.40 -4.78
CA GLN A 1 -12.54 5.80 -4.29
C GLN A 1 -11.55 6.94 -4.20
N ASP A 2 -11.01 7.20 -3.02
CA ASP A 2 -10.27 8.43 -2.73
C ASP A 2 -8.76 8.18 -2.78
N PRO A 3 -7.98 9.04 -3.47
CA PRO A 3 -6.52 8.93 -3.52
C PRO A 3 -5.87 8.84 -2.13
N GLY A 4 -4.84 8.01 -2.00
CA GLY A 4 -4.13 7.69 -0.76
C GLY A 4 -4.90 6.75 0.17
N GLY A 5 -5.97 6.14 -0.33
CA GLY A 5 -6.85 5.23 0.41
C GLY A 5 -6.34 3.78 0.43
N ILE A 6 -7.18 2.88 0.97
CA ILE A 6 -6.84 1.46 1.11
C ILE A 6 -6.60 0.76 -0.23
N ALA A 7 -7.32 1.15 -1.29
CA ALA A 7 -7.15 0.59 -2.63
C ALA A 7 -5.74 0.88 -3.19
N ASP A 8 -5.18 2.07 -2.95
CA ASP A 8 -3.83 2.42 -3.41
C ASP A 8 -2.76 1.60 -2.66
N LEU A 9 -2.99 1.28 -1.39
CA LEU A 9 -2.12 0.39 -0.60
C LEU A 9 -2.14 -1.04 -1.14
N GLU A 10 -3.34 -1.57 -1.42
CA GLU A 10 -3.52 -2.90 -1.99
C GLU A 10 -2.90 -3.00 -3.38
N PHE A 11 -3.07 -1.95 -4.19
CA PHE A 11 -2.45 -1.88 -5.51
C PHE A 11 -0.92 -1.83 -5.42
N LEU A 12 -0.32 -1.00 -4.55
CA LEU A 12 1.15 -0.96 -4.41
C LEU A 12 1.74 -2.32 -4.02
N ALA A 13 1.09 -3.02 -3.08
CA ALA A 13 1.52 -4.36 -2.67
C ALA A 13 1.47 -5.36 -3.84
N GLN A 14 0.35 -5.40 -4.57
CA GLN A 14 0.18 -6.27 -5.74
C GLN A 14 1.13 -5.90 -6.88
N TYR A 15 1.31 -4.61 -7.12
CA TYR A 15 2.19 -4.08 -8.14
C TYR A 15 3.64 -4.52 -7.90
N TRP A 16 4.19 -4.31 -6.70
CA TRP A 16 5.56 -4.75 -6.41
C TRP A 16 5.69 -6.27 -6.41
N ALA A 17 4.69 -7.00 -5.92
CA ALA A 17 4.70 -8.45 -6.00
C ALA A 17 4.80 -8.93 -7.45
N LEU A 18 4.04 -8.33 -8.38
CA LEU A 18 4.08 -8.66 -9.81
C LEU A 18 5.37 -8.20 -10.49
N LEU A 19 5.85 -6.99 -10.18
CA LEU A 19 7.10 -6.44 -10.73
C LEU A 19 8.28 -7.37 -10.45
N TRP A 20 8.35 -7.91 -9.22
CA TRP A 20 9.51 -8.66 -8.74
C TRP A 20 9.31 -10.18 -8.72
N ALA A 21 8.11 -10.70 -9.00
CA ALA A 21 7.80 -12.14 -8.90
C ALA A 21 8.78 -13.04 -9.68
N ARG A 22 9.30 -12.56 -10.82
CA ARG A 22 10.24 -13.33 -11.63
C ARG A 22 11.63 -13.44 -11.00
N GLU A 23 12.14 -12.35 -10.45
CA GLU A 23 13.51 -12.27 -9.92
C GLU A 23 13.57 -12.66 -8.44
N TYR A 24 12.51 -12.35 -7.68
CA TYR A 24 12.36 -12.66 -6.27
C TYR A 24 11.03 -13.39 -6.03
N PRO A 25 10.90 -14.68 -6.41
CA PRO A 25 9.66 -15.45 -6.23
C PRO A 25 9.02 -15.39 -4.82
N PRO A 26 9.79 -15.29 -3.71
CA PRO A 26 9.20 -15.17 -2.38
C PRO A 26 8.26 -13.98 -2.19
N VAL A 27 8.41 -12.90 -2.99
CA VAL A 27 7.55 -11.71 -2.87
C VAL A 27 6.09 -11.98 -3.25
N ALA A 28 5.83 -13.03 -4.04
CA ALA A 28 4.51 -13.44 -4.49
C ALA A 28 3.94 -14.67 -3.74
N MET A 29 4.57 -15.09 -2.63
CA MET A 29 4.13 -16.26 -1.84
C MET A 29 2.81 -16.03 -1.09
N PHE A 30 2.50 -14.78 -0.76
CA PHE A 30 1.35 -14.43 0.06
C PHE A 30 0.33 -13.61 -0.73
N SER A 31 -0.95 -13.80 -0.40
CA SER A 31 -2.06 -13.08 -1.02
C SER A 31 -2.57 -11.90 -0.20
N ASP A 32 -2.17 -11.77 1.07
CA ASP A 32 -2.55 -10.62 1.89
C ASP A 32 -1.55 -9.46 1.76
N THR A 33 -2.10 -8.25 1.77
CA THR A 33 -1.38 -6.99 1.53
C THR A 33 -0.20 -6.80 2.47
N ILE A 34 -0.34 -7.12 3.76
CA ILE A 34 0.73 -6.87 4.73
C ILE A 34 1.93 -7.77 4.44
N ARG A 35 1.73 -9.09 4.27
CA ARG A 35 2.85 -9.99 3.97
C ARG A 35 3.46 -9.74 2.59
N GLN A 36 2.70 -9.23 1.63
CA GLN A 36 3.24 -8.75 0.35
C GLN A 36 4.12 -7.51 0.53
N LEU A 37 3.72 -6.54 1.36
CA LEU A 37 4.55 -5.36 1.65
C LEU A 37 5.82 -5.75 2.42
N GLU A 38 5.70 -6.62 3.42
CA GLU A 38 6.82 -7.10 4.22
C GLU A 38 7.83 -7.93 3.40
N SER A 39 7.35 -8.68 2.40
CA SER A 39 8.23 -9.50 1.55
C SER A 39 9.13 -8.65 0.65
N VAL A 40 8.62 -7.55 0.09
CA VAL A 40 9.42 -6.64 -0.76
C VAL A 40 10.42 -5.82 0.05
N ALA A 41 10.10 -5.50 1.30
CA ALA A 41 11.07 -4.94 2.26
C ALA A 41 12.16 -5.95 2.62
N SER A 42 11.78 -7.20 2.94
CA SER A 42 12.73 -8.26 3.31
C SER A 42 13.71 -8.60 2.19
N ALA A 43 13.29 -8.45 0.93
CA ALA A 43 14.13 -8.58 -0.25
C ALA A 43 14.99 -7.34 -0.55
N ASN A 44 14.93 -6.28 0.27
CA ASN A 44 15.58 -4.97 0.06
C ASN A 44 15.18 -4.27 -1.26
N LEU A 45 13.99 -4.57 -1.79
CA LEU A 45 13.47 -3.98 -3.04
C LEU A 45 12.75 -2.65 -2.81
N VAL A 46 12.16 -2.51 -1.62
CA VAL A 46 11.50 -1.29 -1.16
C VAL A 46 12.07 -0.93 0.21
N PRO A 47 12.38 0.35 0.49
CA PRO A 47 12.88 0.76 1.80
C PRO A 47 11.94 0.34 2.93
N GLN A 48 12.50 -0.25 4.00
CA GLN A 48 11.73 -0.69 5.18
C GLN A 48 10.81 0.41 5.72
N ALA A 49 11.31 1.65 5.82
CA ALA A 49 10.54 2.79 6.32
C ALA A 49 9.28 3.08 5.48
N SER A 50 9.33 2.85 4.17
CA SER A 50 8.18 3.00 3.29
C SER A 50 7.16 1.90 3.56
N VAL A 51 7.60 0.65 3.70
CA VAL A 51 6.74 -0.50 4.03
C VAL A 51 6.10 -0.34 5.41
N ASP A 52 6.85 0.12 6.41
CA ASP A 52 6.33 0.38 7.75
C ASP A 52 5.20 1.41 7.72
N LEU A 53 5.36 2.48 6.94
CA LEU A 53 4.35 3.50 6.75
C LEU A 53 3.09 2.93 6.09
N LEU A 54 3.24 2.18 5.00
CA LEU A 54 2.12 1.60 4.25
C LEU A 54 1.37 0.54 5.08
N THR A 55 2.09 -0.30 5.82
CA THR A 55 1.50 -1.31 6.71
C THR A 55 0.74 -0.66 7.86
N ARG A 56 1.29 0.41 8.45
CA ARG A 56 0.58 1.21 9.47
C ARG A 56 -0.70 1.82 8.90
N ALA A 57 -0.62 2.50 7.75
CA ALA A 57 -1.76 3.11 7.09
C ALA A 57 -2.85 2.06 6.76
N TYR A 58 -2.46 0.87 6.28
CA TYR A 58 -3.40 -0.20 5.98
C TYR A 58 -4.15 -0.68 7.23
N ARG A 59 -3.45 -0.84 8.35
CA ARG A 59 -4.07 -1.22 9.64
C ARG A 59 -5.03 -0.15 10.14
N GLU A 60 -4.63 1.13 10.07
CA GLU A 60 -5.49 2.27 10.45
C GLU A 60 -6.77 2.30 9.61
N TYR A 61 -6.65 2.17 8.28
CA TYR A 61 -7.80 2.18 7.38
C TYR A 61 -8.72 0.97 7.58
N ARG A 62 -8.15 -0.25 7.71
CA ARG A 62 -8.94 -1.47 7.97
C ARG A 62 -9.69 -1.40 9.30
N ALA A 63 -9.05 -0.88 10.35
CA ALA A 63 -9.69 -0.71 11.65
C ALA A 63 -10.88 0.26 11.56
N ALA A 64 -10.70 1.40 10.89
CA ALA A 64 -11.77 2.39 10.71
C ALA A 64 -12.94 1.83 9.88
N THR A 65 -12.66 1.09 8.80
CA THR A 65 -13.71 0.42 8.01
C THR A 65 -14.45 -0.64 8.83
N HIS A 66 -13.76 -1.39 9.69
CA HIS A 66 -14.38 -2.40 10.53
C HIS A 66 -15.34 -1.79 11.56
N LEU A 67 -14.94 -0.69 12.20
CA LEU A 67 -15.78 0.03 13.17
C LEU A 67 -17.10 0.50 12.54
N VAL A 68 -17.03 1.12 11.36
CA VAL A 68 -18.24 1.62 10.66
C VAL A 68 -19.14 0.47 10.18
N SER A 69 -18.56 -0.67 9.80
CA SER A 69 -19.33 -1.86 9.41
C SER A 69 -20.08 -2.50 10.58
N LEU A 70 -19.58 -2.38 11.81
CA LEU A 70 -20.25 -2.89 13.02
C LEU A 70 -21.46 -2.03 13.42
N GLU A 71 -21.49 -0.76 13.02
CA GLU A 71 -22.59 0.18 13.26
C GLU A 71 -23.72 0.08 12.21
N GLY A 72 -23.58 -0.80 11.22
CA GLY A 72 -24.55 -0.98 10.13
C GLY A 72 -24.61 0.20 9.14
N ALA A 73 -23.66 1.14 9.25
CA ALA A 73 -23.53 2.29 8.35
C ALA A 73 -22.69 1.94 7.12
N ALA A 74 -22.85 2.71 6.04
CA ALA A 74 -21.97 2.60 4.88
C ALA A 74 -20.52 2.89 5.31
N PRO A 75 -19.51 2.13 4.84
CA PRO A 75 -18.12 2.21 5.31
C PRO A 75 -17.40 3.47 4.77
N ILE A 76 -17.97 4.63 5.02
CA ILE A 76 -17.46 5.93 4.60
C ILE A 76 -16.87 6.59 5.84
N VAL A 77 -15.55 6.54 5.97
CA VAL A 77 -14.85 7.24 7.05
C VAL A 77 -14.55 8.68 6.60
N PRO A 78 -14.83 9.71 7.43
CA PRO A 78 -14.57 11.10 7.06
C PRO A 78 -13.12 11.32 6.62
N ALA A 79 -12.94 12.00 5.48
CA ALA A 79 -11.62 12.26 4.90
C ALA A 79 -10.68 13.09 5.81
N GLY A 80 -11.23 13.80 6.81
CA GLY A 80 -10.49 14.64 7.74
C GLY A 80 -9.54 13.87 8.67
N ASP A 81 -9.91 12.65 9.06
CA ASP A 81 -9.21 11.90 10.11
C ASP A 81 -7.87 11.30 9.65
N PHE A 82 -7.66 11.21 8.33
CA PHE A 82 -6.51 10.54 7.73
C PHE A 82 -5.74 11.41 6.74
N ARG A 83 -5.87 12.75 6.80
CA ARG A 83 -5.24 13.64 5.82
C ARG A 83 -3.73 13.43 5.68
N ASP A 84 -3.02 13.35 6.79
CA ASP A 84 -1.56 13.21 6.78
C ASP A 84 -1.13 11.81 6.29
N THR A 85 -1.83 10.76 6.76
CA THR A 85 -1.61 9.39 6.30
C THR A 85 -1.85 9.28 4.80
N ARG A 86 -2.96 9.81 4.28
CA ARG A 86 -3.27 9.84 2.83
C ARG A 86 -2.21 10.58 2.04
N ALA A 87 -1.78 11.76 2.52
CA ALA A 87 -0.73 12.52 1.86
C ALA A 87 0.59 11.74 1.80
N ALA A 88 0.92 10.99 2.84
CA ALA A 88 2.11 10.14 2.85
C ALA A 88 2.01 8.94 1.89
N VAL A 89 0.86 8.26 1.86
CA VAL A 89 0.58 7.18 0.90
C VAL A 89 0.70 7.70 -0.53
N LEU A 90 0.14 8.88 -0.83
CA LEU A 90 0.22 9.49 -2.15
C LEU A 90 1.65 9.85 -2.56
N ARG A 91 2.49 10.31 -1.63
CA ARG A 91 3.91 10.55 -1.93
C ARG A 91 4.62 9.27 -2.34
N LEU A 92 4.39 8.17 -1.62
CA LEU A 92 4.98 6.87 -1.95
C LEU A 92 4.44 6.31 -3.26
N TRP A 93 3.15 6.45 -3.51
CA TRP A 93 2.53 6.11 -4.79
C TRP A 93 3.21 6.82 -5.96
N ASN A 94 3.29 8.15 -5.87
CA ASN A 94 3.90 8.96 -6.93
C ASN A 94 5.37 8.62 -7.14
N ALA A 95 6.12 8.37 -6.07
CA ALA A 95 7.52 7.95 -6.16
C ALA A 95 7.66 6.59 -6.87
N ALA A 96 6.84 5.60 -6.51
CA ALA A 96 6.85 4.28 -7.13
C ALA A 96 6.50 4.36 -8.62
N MET A 97 5.45 5.09 -8.99
CA MET A 97 5.03 5.22 -10.39
C MET A 97 6.02 6.06 -11.22
N ALA A 98 6.66 7.07 -10.62
CA ALA A 98 7.64 7.90 -11.32
C ALA A 98 8.97 7.16 -11.59
N ALA A 99 9.42 6.30 -10.68
CA ALA A 99 10.64 5.51 -10.86
C ALA A 99 10.57 4.63 -12.13
N GLU A 100 9.40 4.06 -12.42
CA GLU A 100 9.18 3.25 -13.63
C GLU A 100 9.16 4.07 -14.91
N MET A 101 8.57 5.27 -14.88
CA MET A 101 8.58 6.14 -16.06
C MET A 101 10.01 6.51 -16.48
N GLN A 102 10.95 6.52 -15.53
CA GLN A 102 12.38 6.76 -15.78
C GLN A 102 13.10 5.49 -16.24
N GLY A 103 12.71 4.31 -15.75
CA GLY A 103 13.24 3.02 -16.19
C GLY A 103 12.75 2.55 -17.57
N ALA A 104 11.55 2.98 -17.99
CA ALA A 104 10.95 2.62 -19.27
C ALA A 104 11.46 3.45 -20.48
N GLN A 105 12.39 4.38 -20.27
CA GLN A 105 13.02 5.19 -21.32
C GLN A 105 14.35 4.59 -21.86
N VAL A 106 14.63 3.30 -21.62
CA VAL A 106 15.85 2.62 -22.07
C VAL A 106 15.56 1.57 -23.13
#